data_AF-A0A395YQ21-F1
#
_entry.id   AF-A0A395YQ21-F1
#
_cell.length_a   1.000
_cell.length_b   1.000
_cell.length_c   1.000
_cell.angle_alpha   90.00
_cell.angle_beta   90.00
_cell.angle_gamma   90.00
#
_symmetry.space_group_name_H-M   'P 1'
#
loop_
_entity.id
_entity.type
_entity.pdbx_description
1 polymer ?
#
loop_
_entity_poly.entity_id
_entity_poly.type
_entity_poly.pdbx_seq_one_letter_code
_entity_poly.pdbx_strand_id
1 'polypeptide(L)'
;MEMLFTNYYESASVILFSIGFAMLLLQRNLIKKVMGLNIMDTSVYLFLAAKGYIAGRGVPIAVPGEPALADRFVNPLPGGLVLTGIVVSVSVSAILLALIQKFYNYYGTVNLDDMLFKD
;
A
#
# COMPACT_ATOMS: atom_id res chain seq x y z
N MET A 1 1.62 8.38 -25.59
CA MET A 1 0.35 7.79 -25.10
C MET A 1 0.42 6.27 -25.06
N GLU A 2 1.05 5.60 -26.04
CA GLU A 2 1.24 4.15 -26.05
C GLU A 2 2.00 3.59 -24.84
N MET A 3 3.06 4.27 -24.38
CA MET A 3 3.86 3.84 -23.21
C MET A 3 3.06 3.71 -21.90
N LEU A 4 1.96 4.47 -21.74
CA LEU A 4 1.08 4.38 -20.56
C LEU A 4 0.22 3.12 -20.59
N PHE A 5 -0.22 2.70 -21.78
CA PHE A 5 -1.01 1.47 -21.95
C PHE A 5 -0.13 0.22 -21.93
N THR A 6 1.13 0.31 -22.34
CA THR A 6 2.10 -0.79 -22.21
C THR A 6 2.41 -1.11 -20.74
N ASN A 7 2.58 -0.08 -19.90
CA ASN A 7 2.89 -0.22 -18.47
C ASN A 7 1.71 0.15 -17.58
N TYR A 8 0.56 -0.48 -17.83
CA TYR A 8 -0.69 -0.15 -17.12
C TYR A 8 -0.60 -0.42 -15.61
N TYR A 9 0.18 -1.42 -15.16
CA TYR A 9 0.40 -1.68 -13.72
C TYR A 9 1.14 -0.52 -13.00
N GLU A 10 2.16 0.04 -13.65
CA GLU A 10 2.96 1.15 -13.11
C GLU A 10 2.14 2.45 -13.12
N SER A 11 1.40 2.67 -14.22
CA SER A 11 0.52 3.84 -14.33
C SER A 11 -0.59 3.81 -13.28
N ALA A 12 -1.23 2.64 -13.08
CA ALA A 12 -2.28 2.46 -12.08
C ALA A 12 -1.76 2.68 -10.65
N SER A 13 -0.57 2.17 -10.32
CA SER A 13 0.03 2.39 -8.99
C SER A 13 0.36 3.86 -8.74
N VAL A 14 0.91 4.60 -9.71
CA VAL A 14 1.17 6.04 -9.54
C VAL A 14 -0.12 6.84 -9.34
N ILE A 15 -1.19 6.49 -10.06
CA ILE A 15 -2.51 7.12 -9.89
C ILE A 15 -3.07 6.84 -8.49
N LEU A 16 -3.04 5.58 -8.04
CA LEU A 16 -3.50 5.19 -6.71
C LEU A 16 -2.69 5.88 -5.60
N PHE A 17 -1.37 5.96 -5.76
CA PHE A 17 -0.50 6.69 -4.83
C PHE A 17 -0.93 8.15 -4.72
N SER A 18 -1.16 8.80 -5.86
CA SER A 18 -1.59 10.20 -5.92
C SER A 18 -2.93 10.42 -5.23
N ILE A 19 -3.88 9.48 -5.39
CA ILE A 19 -5.19 9.53 -4.71
C ILE A 19 -5.03 9.39 -3.19
N GLY A 20 -4.23 8.41 -2.74
CA GLY A 20 -3.96 8.20 -1.31
C GLY A 20 -3.26 9.42 -0.68
N PHE A 21 -2.27 9.97 -1.37
CA PHE A 21 -1.54 11.16 -0.96
C PHE A 21 -2.46 12.41 -0.87
N ALA A 22 -3.29 12.64 -1.88
CA ALA A 22 -4.27 13.73 -1.85
C ALA A 22 -5.27 13.56 -0.70
N MET A 23 -5.74 12.34 -0.43
CA MET A 23 -6.63 12.05 0.69
C MET A 23 -5.96 12.32 2.04
N LEU A 24 -4.68 11.96 2.19
CA LEU A 24 -3.91 12.20 3.41
C LEU A 24 -3.75 13.70 3.70
N LEU A 25 -3.45 14.51 2.69
CA LEU A 25 -3.24 15.95 2.84
C LEU A 25 -4.54 16.74 3.00
N LEU A 26 -5.53 16.47 2.15
CA LEU A 26 -6.71 17.34 2.01
C LEU A 26 -7.85 17.02 2.99
N GLN A 27 -7.93 15.79 3.51
CA GLN A 27 -9.02 15.42 4.41
C GLN A 27 -8.77 15.93 5.83
N ARG A 28 -9.81 16.48 6.46
CA ARG A 28 -9.79 16.93 7.87
C ARG A 28 -10.10 15.80 8.85
N ASN A 29 -10.87 14.80 8.42
CA ASN A 29 -11.26 13.66 9.23
C ASN A 29 -10.10 12.65 9.35
N LEU A 30 -9.71 12.31 10.58
CA LEU A 30 -8.58 11.43 10.88
C LEU A 30 -8.76 10.01 10.31
N ILE A 31 -9.98 9.47 10.29
CA ILE A 31 -10.25 8.14 9.72
C ILE A 31 -9.98 8.16 8.21
N LYS A 32 -10.39 9.23 7.52
CA LYS A 32 -10.12 9.39 6.09
C LYS A 32 -8.62 9.55 5.80
N LYS A 33 -7.85 10.19 6.69
CA LYS A 33 -6.39 10.24 6.58
C LYS A 33 -5.77 8.84 6.67
N VAL A 34 -6.22 8.00 7.61
CA VAL A 34 -5.76 6.60 7.72
C VAL A 34 -6.13 5.78 6.49
N MET A 35 -7.34 5.96 5.93
CA MET A 35 -7.71 5.32 4.66
C MET A 35 -6.81 5.78 3.50
N GLY A 36 -6.49 7.07 3.43
CA GLY A 36 -5.55 7.61 2.44
C GLY A 36 -4.16 6.97 2.54
N LEU A 37 -3.65 6.78 3.75
CA LEU A 37 -2.39 6.10 4.01
C LEU A 37 -2.43 4.63 3.54
N ASN A 38 -3.51 3.90 3.83
CA ASN A 38 -3.67 2.50 3.39
C ASN A 38 -3.73 2.36 1.84
N ILE A 39 -4.40 3.31 1.17
CA ILE A 39 -4.44 3.35 -0.30
C ILE A 39 -3.02 3.60 -0.84
N MET A 40 -2.27 4.50 -0.20
CA MET A 40 -0.89 4.80 -0.56
C MET A 40 0.01 3.57 -0.40
N ASP A 41 -0.06 2.85 0.72
CA ASP A 41 0.68 1.61 0.94
C ASP A 41 0.37 0.55 -0.14
N THR A 42 -0.93 0.35 -0.42
CA THR A 42 -1.39 -0.60 -1.44
C THR A 42 -0.84 -0.26 -2.84
N SER A 43 -0.74 1.03 -3.16
CA SER A 43 -0.18 1.48 -4.43
C SER A 43 1.32 1.19 -4.56
N VAL A 44 2.08 1.31 -3.47
CA VAL A 44 3.51 0.96 -3.43
C VAL A 44 3.69 -0.55 -3.57
N TYR A 45 2.83 -1.35 -2.94
CA TYR A 45 2.86 -2.81 -3.08
C TYR A 45 2.58 -3.26 -4.51
N LEU A 46 1.59 -2.64 -5.16
CA LEU A 46 1.29 -2.89 -6.56
C LEU A 46 2.47 -2.55 -7.47
N PHE A 47 3.13 -1.41 -7.22
CA PHE A 47 4.31 -0.99 -7.99
C PHE A 47 5.47 -1.98 -7.84
N LEU A 48 5.78 -2.40 -6.60
CA LEU A 48 6.84 -3.36 -6.34
C LEU A 48 6.53 -4.74 -6.96
N ALA A 49 5.29 -5.21 -6.84
CA ALA A 49 4.86 -6.46 -7.45
C ALA A 49 4.99 -6.40 -8.98
N ALA A 50 4.64 -5.28 -9.61
CA ALA A 50 4.78 -5.08 -11.04
C ALA A 50 6.25 -5.17 -11.50
N LYS A 51 7.19 -4.61 -10.72
CA LYS A 51 8.64 -4.72 -11.01
C LYS A 51 9.20 -6.13 -10.82
N GLY A 52 8.56 -6.97 -10.01
CA GLY A 52 8.93 -8.38 -9.84
C GLY A 52 8.38 -9.30 -10.92
N TYR A 53 7.38 -8.85 -11.67
CA TYR A 53 6.70 -9.65 -12.68
C TYR A 53 7.54 -9.77 -13.95
N ILE A 54 7.66 -11.00 -14.46
CA ILE A 54 8.34 -11.31 -15.71
C ILE A 54 7.37 -12.15 -16.54
N ALA A 55 7.00 -11.66 -17.73
CA ALA A 55 6.06 -12.35 -18.60
C ALA A 55 6.55 -13.75 -18.98
N GLY A 56 5.66 -14.74 -18.92
CA GLY A 56 5.96 -16.13 -19.24
C GLY A 56 6.66 -16.94 -18.14
N ARG A 57 6.92 -16.34 -16.97
CA ARG A 57 7.49 -17.03 -15.81
C ARG A 57 6.42 -17.35 -14.75
N GLY A 58 6.56 -18.51 -14.13
CA GLY A 58 5.68 -19.01 -13.07
C GLY A 58 6.06 -18.53 -11.67
N VAL A 59 5.27 -18.99 -10.70
CA VAL A 59 5.44 -18.68 -9.26
C VAL A 59 6.72 -19.34 -8.74
N PRO A 60 7.55 -18.64 -7.92
CA PRO A 60 8.83 -19.16 -7.42
C PRO A 60 8.65 -20.23 -6.33
N ILE A 61 8.11 -21.38 -6.70
CA ILE A 61 7.90 -22.55 -5.83
C ILE A 61 8.70 -23.70 -6.42
N ALA A 62 9.63 -24.25 -5.63
CA ALA A 62 10.39 -25.42 -6.02
C ALA A 62 9.50 -26.67 -5.99
N VAL A 63 9.42 -27.39 -7.11
CA VAL A 63 8.71 -28.67 -7.21
C VAL A 63 9.72 -29.80 -7.05
N PRO A 64 9.53 -30.75 -6.11
CA PRO A 64 10.42 -31.89 -5.96
C PRO A 64 10.50 -32.71 -7.25
N GLY A 65 11.73 -32.95 -7.75
CA GLY A 65 11.97 -33.75 -8.95
C GLY A 65 12.09 -32.96 -10.25
N GLU A 66 11.84 -31.65 -10.25
CA GLU A 66 12.13 -30.77 -11.40
C GLU A 66 13.41 -29.95 -11.15
N PRO A 67 14.30 -29.79 -12.15
CA PRO A 67 15.41 -28.87 -12.03
C PRO A 67 14.88 -27.44 -11.85
N ALA A 68 15.34 -26.77 -10.79
CA ALA A 68 15.03 -25.37 -10.51
C ALA A 68 15.70 -24.47 -11.56
N LEU A 69 15.12 -24.40 -12.76
CA LEU A 69 15.57 -23.51 -13.82
C LEU A 69 15.17 -22.08 -13.45
N ALA A 70 16.16 -21.23 -13.16
CA ALA A 70 15.96 -19.83 -12.78
C ALA A 70 15.13 -19.03 -13.82
N ASP A 71 15.15 -19.45 -15.09
CA ASP A 71 14.40 -18.81 -16.16
C ASP A 71 12.90 -19.11 -16.16
N ARG A 72 12.44 -20.07 -15.34
CA ARG A 72 11.01 -20.41 -15.20
C ARG A 72 10.28 -19.59 -14.15
N PHE A 73 10.97 -18.81 -13.31
CA PHE A 73 10.37 -18.15 -12.15
C PHE A 73 10.46 -16.62 -12.20
N VAL A 74 9.39 -15.96 -11.73
CA VAL A 74 9.41 -14.51 -11.49
C VAL A 74 10.38 -14.16 -10.37
N ASN A 75 10.77 -12.88 -10.26
CA ASN A 75 11.71 -12.46 -9.22
C ASN A 75 11.04 -12.59 -7.83
N PRO A 76 11.59 -13.41 -6.91
CA PRO A 76 11.00 -13.59 -5.59
C PRO A 76 11.23 -12.40 -4.65
N LEU A 77 12.19 -11.52 -4.95
CA LEU A 77 12.58 -10.42 -4.05
C LEU A 77 11.43 -9.41 -3.84
N PRO A 78 10.75 -8.90 -4.88
CA PRO A 78 9.68 -7.93 -4.65
C PRO A 78 8.47 -8.54 -3.95
N GLY A 79 8.14 -9.81 -4.22
CA GLY A 79 7.07 -10.51 -3.51
C GLY A 79 7.34 -10.65 -2.00
N GLY A 80 8.59 -10.94 -1.63
CA GLY A 80 9.02 -10.97 -0.22
C GLY A 80 8.93 -9.61 0.46
N LEU A 81 9.41 -8.55 -0.21
CA LEU A 81 9.34 -7.17 0.30
C LEU A 81 7.90 -6.67 0.49
N VAL A 82 6.99 -7.04 -0.41
CA VAL A 82 5.57 -6.68 -0.31
C VAL A 82 4.92 -7.40 0.87
N LEU A 83 5.20 -8.68 1.09
CA LEU A 83 4.60 -9.43 2.19
C LEU A 83 4.99 -8.85 3.57
N THR A 84 6.26 -8.48 3.74
CA THR A 84 6.70 -7.83 4.99
C THR A 84 6.09 -6.44 5.14
N GLY A 85 6.03 -5.66 4.06
CA GLY A 85 5.36 -4.36 4.03
C GLY A 85 3.92 -4.45 4.50
N ILE A 86 3.13 -5.39 3.95
CA ILE A 86 1.70 -5.56 4.27
C ILE A 86 1.50 -5.74 5.78
N VAL A 87 2.29 -6.60 6.42
CA VAL A 87 2.19 -6.85 7.87
C VAL A 87 2.46 -5.57 8.66
N VAL A 88 3.50 -4.83 8.29
CA VAL A 88 3.87 -3.55 8.93
C VAL A 88 2.77 -2.50 8.73
N SER A 89 2.22 -2.33 7.52
CA SER A 89 1.14 -1.36 7.27
C SER A 89 -0.13 -1.65 8.05
N VAL A 90 -0.48 -2.94 8.24
CA VAL A 90 -1.63 -3.34 9.06
C VAL A 90 -1.38 -3.01 10.53
N SER A 91 -0.17 -3.27 11.05
CA SER A 91 0.19 -2.91 12.42
C SER A 91 0.16 -1.40 12.66
N VAL A 92 0.69 -0.59 11.74
CA VAL A 92 0.66 0.88 11.83
C VAL A 92 -0.79 1.38 11.78
N SER A 93 -1.62 0.85 10.88
CA SER A 93 -3.03 1.22 10.79
C SER A 93 -3.81 0.88 12.07
N ALA A 94 -3.55 -0.28 12.69
CA ALA A 94 -4.15 -0.64 13.96
C ALA A 94 -3.78 0.35 15.08
N ILE A 95 -2.51 0.76 15.16
CA ILE A 95 -2.05 1.76 16.13
C ILE A 95 -2.69 3.12 15.88
N LEU A 96 -2.76 3.58 14.62
CA LEU A 96 -3.40 4.85 14.27
C LEU A 96 -4.89 4.86 14.62
N LEU A 97 -5.61 3.77 14.36
CA LEU A 97 -7.02 3.66 14.71
C LEU A 97 -7.23 3.63 16.23
N ALA A 98 -6.39 2.91 16.98
CA ALA A 98 -6.42 2.92 18.44
C ALA A 98 -6.15 4.34 19.00
N LEU A 99 -5.25 5.09 18.39
CA LEU A 99 -4.98 6.48 18.75
C LEU A 99 -6.16 7.39 18.44
N ILE A 100 -6.80 7.22 17.27
CA ILE A 100 -8.02 7.97 16.89
C ILE A 100 -9.15 7.70 17.89
N GLN A 101 -9.32 6.44 18.34
CA GLN A 101 -10.29 6.11 19.37
C GLN A 101 -9.99 6.86 20.68
N LYS A 102 -8.73 6.94 21.08
CA LYS A 102 -8.32 7.71 22.27
C LYS A 102 -8.57 9.21 22.11
N PHE A 103 -8.29 9.77 20.93
CA PHE A 103 -8.60 11.17 20.64
C PHE A 103 -10.10 11.46 20.65
N TYR A 104 -10.91 10.55 20.11
CA TYR A 104 -12.36 10.69 20.17
C TYR A 104 -12.87 10.71 21.61
N ASN A 105 -12.34 9.85 22.49
CA ASN A 105 -12.73 9.82 23.90
C ASN A 105 -12.36 11.10 24.66
N TYR A 106 -11.30 11.80 24.26
CA TYR A 106 -10.85 13.03 24.92
C TYR A 106 -11.46 14.31 24.32
N TYR A 107 -11.48 14.41 22.99
CA TYR A 107 -11.93 15.60 22.27
C TYR A 107 -13.40 15.55 21.85
N GLY A 108 -14.01 14.37 21.77
CA GLY A 108 -15.39 14.17 21.31
C GLY A 108 -15.58 14.30 19.80
N THR A 109 -14.49 14.43 19.04
CA THR A 109 -14.49 14.63 17.58
C THR A 109 -13.37 13.80 16.95
N VAL A 110 -13.48 13.53 15.65
CA VAL A 110 -12.44 12.88 14.82
C VAL A 110 -11.91 13.82 13.73
N ASN A 111 -12.34 15.07 13.72
CA ASN A 111 -11.83 16.09 12.81
C ASN A 111 -10.65 16.80 13.47
N LEU A 112 -9.57 16.96 12.71
CA LEU A 112 -8.35 17.58 13.20
C LEU A 112 -8.56 19.06 13.57
N ASP A 113 -9.31 19.80 12.75
CA ASP A 113 -9.55 21.24 12.98
C ASP A 113 -10.25 21.48 14.32
N ASP A 114 -11.29 20.70 14.61
CA ASP A 114 -12.05 20.79 15.86
C ASP A 114 -11.18 20.47 17.09
N MET A 115 -10.10 19.70 16.94
CA MET A 115 -9.14 19.41 18.02
C MET A 115 -8.14 20.54 18.21
N LEU A 116 -7.71 21.21 17.13
CA LEU A 116 -6.68 22.23 17.17
C LEU A 116 -7.17 23.55 17.78
N PHE A 117 -8.46 23.85 17.62
CA PHE A 117 -9.09 25.08 18.09
C PHE A 117 -9.89 24.90 19.38
N LYS A 118 -9.71 23.77 20.07
CA LYS A 118 -10.33 23.51 21.38
C LYS A 118 -9.34 23.94 22.46
N ASP A 119 -9.60 25.09 23.08
CA ASP A 119 -8.87 25.60 24.25
C ASP A 119 -8.90 24.62 25.44
#